data_AF-A0A425WMC2-F1
#
_entry.id   AF-A0A425WMC2-F1
#
_cell.length_a   1.000
_cell.length_b   1.000
_cell.length_c   1.000
_cell.angle_alpha   90.00
_cell.angle_beta   90.00
_cell.angle_gamma   90.00
#
_symmetry.space_group_name_H-M   'P 1'
#
loop_
_entity.id
_entity.type
_entity.pdbx_description
1 polymer ?
#
loop_
_entity_poly.entity_id
_entity_poly.type
_entity_poly.pdbx_seq_one_letter_code
_entity_poly.pdbx_strand_id
1 'polypeptide(L)'
;MAQDTDEKTKTTAQASENDAQDIKVTGKPKSMSNNEDIEAAEDDDNSEDSLTFSNGVIEKIVALAVRDVPGVVGMKGGWVSRVQDAFGATSPRKGVTVEVTPDASVRVNISVLIEYGAYAPQIFEDVKKAVVKQVMGMTGLQVAGVNLRIEDVLTPEEVKRRKADADRLEQQDSAESAEADKSEKTEE
;
A
#
# COMPACT_ATOMS: atom_id res chain seq x y z
N MET A 1 60.20 -3.63 -24.72
CA MET A 1 59.78 -2.40 -25.42
C MET A 1 58.66 -1.80 -24.60
N ALA A 2 59.00 -0.93 -23.64
CA ALA A 2 59.12 0.54 -23.76
C ALA A 2 57.72 1.18 -23.54
N GLN A 3 57.46 1.71 -22.33
CA GLN A 3 57.66 3.11 -21.88
C GLN A 3 56.30 3.84 -21.94
N ASP A 4 55.72 4.25 -20.80
CA ASP A 4 55.92 5.54 -20.10
C ASP A 4 55.27 6.70 -20.89
N THR A 5 54.28 7.38 -20.29
CA THR A 5 54.29 8.84 -20.02
C THR A 5 52.93 9.35 -19.50
N ASP A 6 52.98 9.98 -18.34
CA ASP A 6 52.07 10.96 -17.74
C ASP A 6 51.56 12.05 -18.71
N GLU A 7 50.37 12.61 -18.44
CA GLU A 7 50.21 14.08 -18.45
C GLU A 7 49.04 14.57 -17.57
N LYS A 8 49.39 15.33 -16.54
CA LYS A 8 48.51 16.27 -15.81
C LYS A 8 48.37 17.55 -16.64
N THR A 9 47.16 18.09 -16.78
CA THR A 9 46.98 19.56 -16.86
C THR A 9 45.66 20.03 -16.24
N LYS A 10 45.81 20.81 -15.18
CA LYS A 10 44.84 21.69 -14.53
C LYS A 10 44.89 23.05 -15.26
N THR A 11 43.75 23.63 -15.65
CA THR A 11 43.70 25.07 -16.03
C THR A 11 42.37 25.69 -15.62
N THR A 12 42.51 26.85 -14.99
CA THR A 12 41.53 27.77 -14.39
C THR A 12 41.17 28.88 -15.40
N ALA A 13 39.93 29.36 -15.41
CA ALA A 13 39.52 30.74 -15.78
C ALA A 13 38.04 30.95 -15.33
N GLN A 14 37.75 31.79 -14.31
CA GLN A 14 37.37 33.22 -14.37
C GLN A 14 36.02 33.46 -15.11
N ALA A 15 34.92 33.78 -14.42
CA ALA A 15 34.51 35.08 -13.84
C ALA A 15 34.00 36.09 -14.89
N SER A 16 32.72 36.50 -14.77
CA SER A 16 32.19 37.73 -15.36
C SER A 16 31.13 38.32 -14.41
N GLU A 17 31.52 39.37 -13.70
CA GLU A 17 30.64 40.45 -13.24
C GLU A 17 30.09 41.21 -14.44
N ASN A 18 28.88 41.76 -14.31
CA ASN A 18 28.45 42.94 -15.06
C ASN A 18 27.56 43.80 -14.15
N ASP A 19 27.94 45.07 -14.13
CA ASP A 19 27.50 46.19 -13.30
C ASP A 19 26.41 47.04 -14.02
N ALA A 20 25.92 48.07 -13.33
CA ALA A 20 24.99 49.14 -13.77
C ALA A 20 23.48 48.82 -13.77
N GLN A 21 22.56 49.64 -13.24
CA GLN A 21 22.65 51.03 -12.80
C GLN A 21 21.45 51.48 -11.94
N ASP A 22 21.70 52.56 -11.20
CA ASP A 22 20.93 53.33 -10.24
C ASP A 22 19.72 54.10 -10.84
N ILE A 23 18.60 54.21 -10.12
CA ILE A 23 17.70 55.39 -10.18
C ILE A 23 16.93 55.55 -8.86
N LYS A 24 17.45 56.42 -7.98
CA LYS A 24 16.68 57.07 -6.90
C LYS A 24 15.76 58.16 -7.47
N VAL A 25 14.46 58.07 -7.19
CA VAL A 25 13.54 59.21 -7.27
C VAL A 25 12.79 59.38 -5.95
N THR A 26 13.12 60.47 -5.28
CA THR A 26 12.47 61.03 -4.08
C THR A 26 11.19 61.77 -4.43
N GLY A 27 10.11 61.53 -3.67
CA GLY A 27 8.92 62.40 -3.69
C GLY A 27 7.79 61.90 -2.78
N LYS A 28 7.51 62.63 -1.69
CA LYS A 28 6.26 62.61 -0.89
C LYS A 28 5.99 64.09 -0.56
N PRO A 29 4.75 64.65 -0.60
CA PRO A 29 3.71 64.27 0.38
C PRO A 29 2.20 64.41 0.01
N LYS A 30 1.40 63.63 0.79
CA LYS A 30 0.04 63.83 1.35
C LYS A 30 -1.17 64.18 0.45
N SER A 31 -2.23 63.36 0.51
CA SER A 31 -3.62 63.82 0.72
C SER A 31 -4.61 62.67 1.04
N MET A 32 -5.38 62.86 2.13
CA MET A 32 -6.76 62.39 2.46
C MET A 32 -7.18 60.97 2.03
N SER A 33 -7.22 59.99 2.95
CA SER A 33 -8.35 59.65 3.85
C SER A 33 -9.73 59.68 3.18
N ASN A 34 -10.12 58.54 2.62
CA ASN A 34 -11.31 57.77 3.00
C ASN A 34 -11.50 56.67 1.94
N ASN A 35 -11.11 55.45 2.27
CA ASN A 35 -11.70 54.27 1.64
C ASN A 35 -11.85 53.20 2.70
N GLU A 36 -13.06 52.66 2.75
CA GLU A 36 -13.54 51.71 3.73
C GLU A 36 -12.56 50.53 3.84
N ASP A 37 -11.98 50.35 5.02
CA ASP A 37 -11.22 49.16 5.37
C ASP A 37 -12.22 47.98 5.41
N ILE A 38 -12.45 47.39 4.24
CA ILE A 38 -12.92 46.02 4.13
C ILE A 38 -11.75 45.18 4.62
N GLU A 39 -11.76 44.85 5.91
CA GLU A 39 -11.02 43.70 6.41
C GLU A 39 -11.61 42.47 5.73
N ALA A 40 -11.09 42.17 4.53
CA ALA A 40 -11.18 40.84 3.97
C ALA A 40 -10.44 39.96 4.98
N ALA A 41 -11.19 39.34 5.88
CA ALA A 41 -10.73 38.17 6.58
C ALA A 41 -10.29 37.21 5.48
N GLU A 42 -8.97 37.10 5.30
CA GLU A 42 -8.41 35.99 4.56
C GLU A 42 -8.73 34.77 5.41
N ASP A 43 -9.85 34.12 5.08
CA ASP A 43 -10.13 32.75 5.51
C ASP A 43 -9.05 31.87 4.85
N ASP A 44 -7.86 31.90 5.44
CA ASP A 44 -6.80 30.93 5.20
C ASP A 44 -7.25 29.63 5.87
N ASP A 45 -8.28 29.02 5.27
CA ASP A 45 -8.78 27.69 5.60
C ASP A 45 -7.77 26.68 5.02
N ASN A 46 -6.55 26.74 5.53
CA ASN A 46 -5.49 25.77 5.23
C ASN A 46 -5.79 24.49 6.01
N SER A 47 -6.87 23.82 5.60
CA SER A 47 -7.19 22.48 6.03
C SER A 47 -6.11 21.54 5.47
N GLU A 48 -5.22 21.05 6.34
CA GLU A 48 -4.23 20.04 5.97
C GLU A 48 -4.93 18.70 5.74
N ASP A 49 -5.35 18.45 4.50
CA ASP A 49 -5.90 17.16 4.08
C ASP A 49 -4.85 16.05 4.26
N SER A 50 -5.23 14.93 4.88
CA SER A 50 -4.36 13.77 5.04
C SER A 50 -5.02 12.47 4.57
N LEU A 51 -4.25 11.65 3.86
CA LEU A 51 -4.66 10.32 3.40
C LEU A 51 -3.87 9.26 4.15
N THR A 52 -4.56 8.43 4.93
CA THR A 52 -3.95 7.31 5.66
C THR A 52 -4.69 6.01 5.37
N PHE A 53 -3.95 4.89 5.40
CA PHE A 53 -4.51 3.56 5.17
C PHE A 53 -4.38 2.73 6.42
N SER A 54 -5.46 2.06 6.83
CA SER A 54 -5.37 1.05 7.89
C SER A 54 -4.59 -0.16 7.39
N ASN A 55 -3.77 -0.76 8.26
CA ASN A 55 -3.02 -1.99 7.93
C ASN A 55 -3.93 -3.10 7.37
N GLY A 56 -5.15 -3.22 7.90
CA GLY A 56 -6.15 -4.20 7.43
C GLY A 56 -6.61 -4.03 5.98
N VAL A 57 -6.53 -2.81 5.43
CA VAL A 57 -6.83 -2.54 4.02
C VAL A 57 -5.67 -3.01 3.15
N ILE A 58 -4.44 -2.65 3.51
CA ILE A 58 -3.23 -3.06 2.79
C ILE A 58 -3.09 -4.58 2.79
N GLU A 59 -3.33 -5.23 3.94
CA GLU A 59 -3.32 -6.69 4.05
C GLU A 59 -4.36 -7.35 3.16
N LYS A 60 -5.55 -6.75 3.02
CA LYS A 60 -6.60 -7.26 2.12
C LYS A 60 -6.18 -7.15 0.66
N ILE A 61 -5.56 -6.02 0.27
CA ILE A 61 -5.01 -5.83 -1.08
C ILE A 61 -3.94 -6.89 -1.36
N VAL A 62 -2.99 -7.08 -0.43
CA VAL A 62 -1.93 -8.09 -0.54
C VAL A 62 -2.52 -9.50 -0.66
N ALA A 63 -3.48 -9.86 0.19
CA ALA A 63 -4.09 -11.19 0.16
C ALA A 63 -4.78 -11.46 -1.19
N LEU A 64 -5.50 -10.47 -1.74
CA LEU A 64 -6.13 -10.58 -3.06
C LEU A 64 -5.07 -10.67 -4.17
N ALA A 65 -4.00 -9.87 -4.10
CA ALA A 65 -2.92 -9.91 -5.07
C ALA A 65 -2.20 -11.27 -5.12
N VAL A 66 -1.97 -11.87 -3.95
CA VAL A 66 -1.32 -13.18 -3.80
C VAL A 66 -2.21 -14.31 -4.31
N ARG A 67 -3.53 -14.19 -4.16
CA ARG A 67 -4.50 -15.18 -4.65
C ARG A 67 -4.45 -15.36 -6.18
N ASP A 68 -4.12 -14.30 -6.90
CA ASP A 68 -4.09 -14.33 -8.37
C ASP A 68 -2.78 -14.93 -8.93
N VAL A 69 -1.83 -15.31 -8.05
CA VAL A 69 -0.53 -15.87 -8.47
C VAL A 69 -0.65 -17.38 -8.71
N PRO A 70 -0.24 -17.89 -9.90
CA PRO A 70 -0.25 -19.31 -10.19
C PRO A 70 0.62 -20.12 -9.22
N GLY A 71 0.11 -21.28 -8.80
CA GLY A 71 0.81 -22.18 -7.87
C GLY A 71 0.66 -21.81 -6.39
N VAL A 72 0.03 -20.67 -6.06
CA VAL A 72 -0.41 -20.37 -4.70
C VAL A 72 -1.80 -20.96 -4.49
N VAL A 73 -1.91 -21.91 -3.56
CA VAL A 73 -3.17 -22.57 -3.21
C VAL A 73 -3.89 -21.80 -2.11
N GLY A 74 -3.11 -21.29 -1.18
CA GLY A 74 -3.59 -20.97 0.16
C GLY A 74 -2.78 -19.90 0.86
N MET A 75 -3.43 -19.25 1.82
CA MET A 75 -2.75 -18.60 2.93
C MET A 75 -3.13 -19.30 4.24
N LYS A 76 -2.22 -19.31 5.20
CA LYS A 76 -2.47 -19.91 6.52
C LYS A 76 -3.50 -19.05 7.25
N GLY A 77 -4.72 -19.55 7.44
CA GLY A 77 -5.81 -18.79 8.08
C GLY A 77 -7.15 -18.84 7.35
N GLY A 78 -7.18 -19.41 6.14
CA GLY A 78 -8.37 -19.37 5.27
C GLY A 78 -8.41 -18.09 4.44
N TRP A 79 -8.93 -18.17 3.22
CA TRP A 79 -9.03 -17.02 2.31
C TRP A 79 -10.19 -16.09 2.68
N VAL A 80 -11.21 -16.60 3.39
CA VAL A 80 -12.41 -15.87 3.81
C VAL A 80 -12.89 -16.45 5.14
N SER A 81 -12.54 -15.81 6.26
CA SER A 81 -13.30 -15.89 7.50
C SER A 81 -13.64 -14.47 7.96
N ARG A 82 -14.32 -13.72 7.09
CA ARG A 82 -14.81 -12.38 7.42
C ARG A 82 -16.33 -12.31 7.28
N VAL A 83 -17.03 -12.99 8.18
CA VAL A 83 -18.33 -12.49 8.69
C VAL A 83 -18.40 -12.65 10.21
N GLN A 84 -17.72 -13.62 10.81
CA GLN A 84 -17.87 -13.92 12.25
C GLN A 84 -16.91 -13.17 13.21
N ASP A 85 -16.14 -12.19 12.76
CA ASP A 85 -15.16 -11.43 13.58
C ASP A 85 -15.55 -9.95 13.78
N ALA A 86 -16.84 -9.62 13.69
CA ALA A 86 -17.32 -8.30 14.08
C ALA A 86 -17.29 -8.06 15.61
N PHE A 87 -17.11 -9.11 16.43
CA PHE A 87 -17.12 -8.98 17.89
C PHE A 87 -16.09 -9.89 18.56
N GLY A 88 -15.01 -9.26 19.04
CA GLY A 88 -14.35 -9.69 20.28
C GLY A 88 -13.40 -10.88 20.18
N ALA A 89 -12.13 -10.56 19.91
CA ALA A 89 -10.98 -11.38 20.27
C ALA A 89 -10.86 -12.75 19.59
N THR A 90 -10.60 -12.75 18.28
CA THR A 90 -9.65 -13.70 17.70
C THR A 90 -8.76 -12.99 16.68
N SER A 91 -7.51 -12.74 17.12
CA SER A 91 -6.29 -12.51 16.33
C SER A 91 -6.50 -12.09 14.86
N PRO A 92 -6.42 -10.78 14.55
CA PRO A 92 -6.57 -10.33 13.17
C PRO A 92 -5.45 -10.95 12.32
N ARG A 93 -5.79 -11.48 11.14
CA ARG A 93 -4.87 -11.68 10.01
C ARG A 93 -3.91 -12.87 10.12
N LYS A 94 -4.44 -14.08 10.15
CA LYS A 94 -3.61 -15.26 9.88
C LYS A 94 -3.20 -15.23 8.40
N GLY A 95 -1.90 -15.04 8.12
CA GLY A 95 -1.28 -15.25 6.81
C GLY A 95 -0.58 -14.03 6.18
N VAL A 96 -1.01 -12.79 6.48
CA VAL A 96 -0.35 -11.55 6.02
C VAL A 96 -0.19 -10.59 7.18
N THR A 97 1.03 -10.10 7.37
CA THR A 97 1.31 -9.00 8.29
C THR A 97 1.97 -7.87 7.52
N VAL A 98 1.39 -6.68 7.64
CA VAL A 98 1.91 -5.47 7.01
C VAL A 98 2.43 -4.51 8.08
N GLU A 99 3.61 -3.95 7.82
CA GLU A 99 4.21 -2.89 8.61
C GLU A 99 4.43 -1.67 7.71
N VAL A 100 3.88 -0.53 8.11
CA VAL A 100 4.05 0.75 7.41
C VAL A 100 5.09 1.57 8.15
N THR A 101 6.06 2.09 7.43
CA THR A 101 7.12 2.95 7.97
C THR A 101 6.82 4.44 7.73
N PRO A 102 7.42 5.35 8.50
CA PRO A 102 7.12 6.79 8.42
C PRO A 102 7.42 7.45 7.06
N ASP A 103 8.29 6.84 6.27
CA ASP A 103 8.70 7.28 4.92
C ASP A 103 7.72 6.83 3.81
N ALA A 104 6.46 6.50 4.15
CA ALA A 104 5.45 5.96 3.24
C ALA A 104 5.87 4.65 2.55
N SER A 105 6.78 3.92 3.17
CA SER A 105 7.22 2.60 2.72
C SER A 105 6.49 1.49 3.50
N VAL A 106 6.35 0.33 2.87
CA VAL A 106 5.62 -0.82 3.42
C VAL A 106 6.47 -2.07 3.34
N ARG A 107 6.55 -2.80 4.45
CA ARG A 107 7.09 -4.16 4.49
C ARG A 107 5.96 -5.16 4.65
N VAL A 108 5.99 -6.20 3.82
CA VAL A 108 4.93 -7.21 3.75
C VAL A 108 5.51 -8.57 4.10
N ASN A 109 4.91 -9.24 5.08
CA ASN A 109 5.22 -10.62 5.45
C ASN A 109 4.04 -11.51 5.07
N ILE A 110 4.31 -12.57 4.31
CA ILE A 110 3.29 -13.41 3.67
C ILE A 110 3.62 -14.87 3.95
N SER A 111 2.66 -15.61 4.50
CA SER A 111 2.72 -17.06 4.69
C SER A 111 1.74 -17.76 3.73
N VAL A 112 2.28 -18.54 2.79
CA VAL A 112 1.51 -19.19 1.72
C VAL A 112 1.64 -20.71 1.77
N LEU A 113 0.63 -21.38 1.21
CA LEU A 113 0.66 -22.80 0.85
C LEU A 113 0.70 -22.88 -0.67
N ILE A 114 1.61 -23.70 -1.19
CA ILE A 114 1.85 -23.84 -2.63
C ILE A 114 1.44 -25.22 -3.13
N GLU A 115 1.22 -25.34 -4.43
CA GLU A 115 0.91 -26.61 -5.08
C GLU A 115 2.16 -27.47 -5.26
N TYR A 116 2.01 -28.79 -5.10
CA TYR A 116 3.06 -29.75 -5.39
C TYR A 116 3.52 -29.66 -6.85
N GLY A 117 4.83 -29.55 -7.05
CA GLY A 117 5.45 -29.39 -8.37
C GLY A 117 5.67 -27.94 -8.80
N ALA A 118 5.22 -26.95 -8.01
CA ALA A 118 5.47 -25.54 -8.30
C ALA A 118 6.91 -25.13 -7.91
N TYR A 119 7.52 -24.25 -8.70
CA TYR A 119 8.88 -23.75 -8.45
C TYR A 119 8.85 -22.52 -7.53
N ALA A 120 9.16 -22.71 -6.25
CA ALA A 120 9.04 -21.69 -5.22
C ALA A 120 9.77 -20.35 -5.52
N PRO A 121 10.98 -20.33 -6.11
CA PRO A 121 11.63 -19.06 -6.47
C PRO A 121 10.85 -18.26 -7.54
N GLN A 122 10.23 -18.94 -8.51
CA GLN A 122 9.39 -18.26 -9.49
C GLN A 122 8.12 -17.70 -8.85
N ILE A 123 7.48 -18.48 -7.96
CA ILE A 123 6.32 -18.01 -7.20
C ILE A 123 6.68 -16.78 -6.37
N PHE A 124 7.86 -16.74 -5.75
CA PHE A 124 8.32 -15.57 -5.00
C PHE A 124 8.40 -14.32 -5.88
N GLU A 125 9.01 -14.43 -7.06
CA GLU A 125 9.10 -13.30 -8.00
C GLU A 125 7.73 -12.84 -8.49
N ASP A 126 6.81 -13.78 -8.74
CA ASP A 126 5.46 -13.47 -9.20
C ASP A 126 4.61 -12.82 -8.09
N VAL A 127 4.70 -13.34 -6.85
CA VAL A 127 4.10 -12.73 -5.66
C VAL A 127 4.63 -11.31 -5.45
N LYS A 128 5.96 -11.13 -5.50
CA LYS A 128 6.58 -9.82 -5.32
C LYS A 128 6.07 -8.82 -6.35
N LYS A 129 6.05 -9.19 -7.63
CA LYS A 129 5.52 -8.32 -8.71
C LYS A 129 4.05 -7.98 -8.50
N ALA A 130 3.22 -8.97 -8.16
CA ALA A 130 1.79 -8.77 -7.93
C ALA A 130 1.55 -7.82 -6.75
N VAL A 131 2.22 -8.04 -5.62
CA VAL A 131 2.09 -7.21 -4.41
C VAL A 131 2.54 -5.77 -4.67
N VAL A 132 3.73 -5.57 -5.26
CA VAL A 132 4.23 -4.24 -5.58
C VAL A 132 3.27 -3.50 -6.49
N LYS A 133 2.78 -4.16 -7.56
CA LYS A 133 1.85 -3.56 -8.51
C LYS A 133 0.54 -3.14 -7.84
N GLN A 134 -0.06 -4.00 -7.04
CA GLN A 134 -1.38 -3.74 -6.44
C GLN A 134 -1.31 -2.72 -5.31
N VAL A 135 -0.32 -2.84 -4.41
CA VAL A 135 -0.16 -1.87 -3.31
C VAL A 135 0.15 -0.49 -3.88
N MET A 136 1.18 -0.36 -4.72
CA MET A 136 1.53 0.94 -5.31
C MET A 136 0.39 1.50 -6.18
N GLY A 137 -0.26 0.66 -6.99
CA GLY A 137 -1.34 1.09 -7.88
C GLY A 137 -2.60 1.55 -7.17
N MET A 138 -2.91 1.02 -5.98
CA MET A 138 -4.12 1.38 -5.23
C MET A 138 -3.88 2.42 -4.14
N THR A 139 -2.69 2.43 -3.51
CA THR A 139 -2.42 3.29 -2.34
C THR A 139 -1.32 4.31 -2.56
N GLY A 140 -0.53 4.20 -3.62
CA GLY A 140 0.65 5.05 -3.85
C GLY A 140 1.82 4.75 -2.91
N LEU A 141 1.70 3.78 -2.00
CA LEU A 141 2.76 3.44 -1.06
C LEU A 141 3.86 2.61 -1.75
N GLN A 142 5.12 2.87 -1.38
CA GLN A 142 6.25 2.08 -1.88
C GLN A 142 6.41 0.80 -1.06
N VAL A 143 6.73 -0.31 -1.71
CA VAL A 143 6.99 -1.58 -1.03
C VAL A 143 8.49 -1.72 -0.82
N ALA A 144 8.96 -1.52 0.42
CA ALA A 144 10.37 -1.65 0.78
C ALA A 144 10.88 -3.10 0.75
N GLY A 145 9.99 -4.07 1.00
CA GLY A 145 10.37 -5.46 1.01
C GLY A 145 9.19 -6.42 1.13
N VAL A 146 9.34 -7.60 0.53
CA VAL A 146 8.38 -8.70 0.60
C VAL A 146 9.10 -9.93 1.15
N ASN A 147 8.60 -10.44 2.27
CA ASN A 147 9.06 -11.69 2.87
C ASN A 147 8.00 -12.76 2.63
N LEU A 148 8.35 -13.80 1.89
CA LEU A 148 7.47 -14.93 1.60
C LEU A 148 7.94 -16.17 2.36
N ARG A 149 7.04 -16.76 3.14
CA ARG A 149 7.25 -18.03 3.85
C ARG A 149 6.34 -19.09 3.25
N ILE A 150 6.92 -20.21 2.84
CA ILE A 150 6.17 -21.39 2.44
C ILE A 150 5.86 -22.19 3.70
N GLU A 151 4.58 -22.30 4.05
CA GLU A 151 4.13 -23.06 5.23
C GLU A 151 3.93 -24.54 4.90
N ASP A 152 3.44 -24.85 3.71
CA ASP A 152 3.09 -26.21 3.30
C ASP A 152 3.02 -26.37 1.77
N VAL A 153 3.07 -27.62 1.31
CA VAL A 153 2.97 -28.02 -0.09
C VAL A 153 1.83 -29.02 -0.26
N LEU A 154 0.79 -28.63 -1.00
CA LEU A 154 -0.44 -29.39 -1.15
C LEU A 154 -0.46 -30.17 -2.45
N THR A 155 -0.89 -31.42 -2.40
CA THR A 155 -1.17 -32.19 -3.62
C THR A 155 -2.47 -31.71 -4.28
N PRO A 156 -2.66 -31.90 -5.60
CA PRO A 156 -3.86 -31.48 -6.30
C PRO A 156 -5.17 -32.06 -5.71
N GLU A 157 -5.12 -33.28 -5.17
CA GLU A 157 -6.28 -33.88 -4.47
C GLU A 157 -6.60 -33.14 -3.17
N GLU A 158 -5.56 -32.72 -2.45
CA GLU A 158 -5.70 -31.98 -1.20
C GLU A 158 -6.22 -30.56 -1.43
N VAL A 159 -5.80 -29.92 -2.53
CA VAL A 159 -6.36 -28.64 -2.98
C VAL A 159 -7.86 -28.76 -3.26
N LYS A 160 -8.27 -29.80 -3.99
CA LYS A 160 -9.69 -30.03 -4.31
C LYS A 160 -10.53 -30.27 -3.07
N ARG A 161 -10.04 -31.11 -2.14
CA ARG A 161 -10.71 -31.39 -0.86
C ARG A 161 -10.92 -30.10 -0.08
N ARG A 162 -9.86 -29.30 0.07
CA ARG A 162 -9.89 -28.04 0.82
C ARG A 162 -10.80 -26.98 0.18
N LYS A 163 -10.88 -26.95 -1.15
CA LYS A 163 -11.80 -26.06 -1.87
C LYS A 163 -13.26 -26.48 -1.64
N ALA A 164 -13.55 -27.77 -1.72
CA ALA A 164 -14.89 -28.29 -1.45
C ALA A 164 -15.35 -28.03 -0.01
N ASP A 165 -14.43 -28.16 0.96
CA ASP A 165 -14.71 -27.82 2.36
C ASP A 165 -15.00 -26.32 2.54
N ALA A 166 -14.25 -25.44 1.85
CA ALA A 166 -14.46 -23.99 1.88
C ALA A 166 -15.81 -23.58 1.27
N ASP A 167 -16.16 -24.10 0.08
CA ASP A 167 -17.46 -23.85 -0.57
C ASP A 167 -18.64 -24.30 0.31
N ARG A 168 -18.49 -25.42 1.03
CA ARG A 168 -19.53 -25.94 1.92
C ARG A 168 -19.74 -25.05 3.15
N LEU A 169 -18.68 -24.42 3.66
CA LEU A 169 -18.76 -23.49 4.80
C LEU A 169 -19.48 -22.18 4.40
N GLU A 170 -19.22 -21.64 3.20
CA GLU A 170 -19.90 -20.43 2.71
C GLU A 170 -21.41 -20.65 2.47
N GLN A 171 -21.82 -21.86 2.07
CA GLN A 171 -23.24 -22.22 1.88
C GLN A 171 -24.00 -22.37 3.21
N GLN A 172 -23.32 -22.74 4.29
CA GLN A 172 -23.94 -22.88 5.62
C GLN A 172 -24.20 -21.53 6.28
N ASP A 173 -23.25 -20.59 6.19
CA ASP A 173 -23.39 -19.20 6.71
C ASP A 173 -24.54 -18.45 6.03
N SER A 174 -24.71 -18.69 4.72
CA SER A 174 -25.78 -18.07 3.91
C SER A 174 -27.17 -18.63 4.21
N ALA A 175 -27.26 -19.90 4.61
CA ALA A 175 -28.53 -20.55 4.98
C ALA A 175 -28.97 -20.15 6.39
N GLU A 176 -28.05 -20.10 7.35
CA GLU A 176 -28.33 -19.69 8.75
C GLU A 176 -28.79 -18.22 8.85
N SER A 177 -28.19 -17.34 8.04
CA SER A 177 -28.57 -15.92 7.96
C SER A 177 -29.98 -15.71 7.38
N ALA A 178 -30.45 -16.60 6.49
CA ALA A 178 -31.77 -16.52 5.88
C ALA A 178 -32.88 -17.09 6.77
N GLU A 179 -32.56 -17.99 7.70
CA GLU A 179 -33.50 -18.52 8.69
C GLU A 179 -33.72 -17.55 9.88
N ALA A 180 -32.71 -16.76 10.24
CA ALA A 180 -32.82 -15.73 11.28
C ALA A 180 -33.76 -14.57 10.87
N ASP A 181 -33.68 -14.08 9.63
CA ASP A 181 -34.52 -12.98 9.11
C ASP A 181 -36.02 -13.32 9.06
N LYS A 182 -36.34 -14.61 8.88
CA LYS A 182 -37.74 -15.08 8.83
C LYS A 182 -38.39 -15.20 10.21
N SER A 183 -37.59 -15.32 11.26
CA SER A 183 -38.04 -15.47 12.65
C SER A 183 -38.53 -14.15 13.23
N GLU A 184 -37.90 -13.03 12.84
CA GLU A 184 -38.20 -11.69 13.38
C GLU A 184 -39.49 -11.08 12.79
N LYS A 185 -39.96 -11.56 11.62
CA LYS A 185 -41.14 -11.02 10.92
C LYS A 185 -42.47 -11.71 11.31
N THR A 186 -42.46 -12.63 12.26
CA THR A 186 -43.66 -13.37 12.69
C THR A 186 -44.22 -12.87 14.03
N GLU A 187 -43.55 -11.90 14.67
CA GLU A 187 -44.00 -11.20 15.87
C GLU A 187 -44.27 -9.71 15.56
N GLU A 188 -45.23 -9.43 14.67
CA GLU A 188 -45.97 -8.15 14.66
C GLU A 188 -47.45 -8.41 14.43
#